data_AF-A0AAD6Q9B8-F1
#
_entry.id   AF-A0AAD6Q9B8-F1
#
_cell.length_a   1.000
_cell.length_b   1.000
_cell.length_c   1.000
_cell.angle_alpha   90.00
_cell.angle_beta   90.00
_cell.angle_gamma   90.00
#
_symmetry.space_group_name_H-M   'P 1'
#
loop_
_entity.id
_entity.type
_entity.pdbx_description
1 polymer ?
#
loop_
_entity_poly.entity_id
_entity_poly.type
_entity_poly.pdbx_seq_one_letter_code
_entity_poly.pdbx_strand_id
1 'polypeptide(L)'
;MEALSINASHRSCKQAIAEQHNVLSYGAKPDGSTDSTKAFLAAWAQACSSISPSTIYVPPGRFFLQNVEFKGPCKNKAIVVRIDGTLLAPTDYRIIGNAGNWIFFQNVDGVTVSGGVLDGHGSGLWDCKQSGKNCPSGATTLGFSNSNNIVISGLTSLNSQMVHIVINGCNSVKIQGVRVTASGNSPNTDGIHVQLSSNITILSSKIGTGDDCVSIGAGTTNLWIENVVCGPGHGISIGSLGKDLNEPGVQNVTAKTITFIGTQNGLRIKSWGRPSNGFVRNVLFQHAAMNNVQNPIVIDQNYCPDNINCPGQASGVKISDVIYQDIQGTSATQVAVRFDCSKKFPCTGIKMEDVKLTYKNQPAGASCNNADGTTSGVIQPNSCLHQARCDESVRVRTASKQIADETNQNSINLYSNFASSSTLAMTNSVEKCNKASKALNCVTALLEGEYGAIYADLEEPEADYRISPLHDAAAPGFLLVLKWFELLDLRI
;
A
#
# COMPACT_ATOMS: atom_id res chain seq x y z
N MET A 1 15.92 -15.73 70.54
CA MET A 1 15.97 -16.47 69.27
C MET A 1 14.57 -17.00 68.99
N GLU A 2 13.75 -16.21 68.31
CA GLU A 2 12.52 -16.69 67.67
C GLU A 2 12.80 -16.73 66.17
N ALA A 3 12.75 -17.92 65.58
CA ALA A 3 12.88 -18.12 64.15
C ALA A 3 11.48 -18.04 63.53
N LEU A 4 11.24 -16.96 62.77
CA LEU A 4 10.09 -16.84 61.89
C LEU A 4 10.28 -17.75 60.66
N SER A 5 9.45 -18.79 60.55
CA SER A 5 9.35 -19.62 59.36
C SER A 5 8.51 -18.92 58.29
N ILE A 6 9.13 -18.49 57.19
CA ILE A 6 8.42 -18.00 56.00
C ILE A 6 8.09 -19.22 55.12
N ASN A 7 6.81 -19.58 55.03
CA ASN A 7 6.33 -20.60 54.10
C ASN A 7 6.08 -19.94 52.73
N ALA A 8 7.05 -20.04 51.81
CA ALA A 8 6.86 -19.65 50.42
C ALA A 8 6.03 -20.71 49.69
N SER A 9 4.75 -20.42 49.45
CA SER A 9 3.93 -21.24 48.56
C SER A 9 4.35 -21.01 47.10
N HIS A 10 5.17 -21.90 46.57
CA HIS A 10 5.42 -21.98 45.13
C HIS A 10 4.13 -22.44 44.42
N ARG A 11 3.33 -21.49 43.91
CA ARG A 11 2.32 -21.80 42.89
C ARG A 11 3.04 -22.18 41.60
N SER A 12 3.15 -23.49 41.37
CA SER A 12 3.47 -24.03 40.05
C SER A 12 2.38 -23.61 39.06
N CYS A 13 2.76 -22.83 38.05
CA CYS A 13 1.90 -22.57 36.91
C CYS A 13 1.85 -23.85 36.08
N LYS A 14 0.85 -24.71 36.32
CA LYS A 14 0.59 -25.87 35.46
C LYS A 14 0.30 -25.35 34.05
N GLN A 15 1.26 -25.50 33.15
CA GLN A 15 1.06 -25.27 31.74
C GLN A 15 -0.07 -26.22 31.30
N ALA A 16 -1.21 -25.66 30.86
CA ALA A 16 -2.32 -26.46 30.40
C ALA A 16 -1.82 -27.37 29.27
N ILE A 17 -1.96 -28.68 29.43
CA ILE A 17 -1.58 -29.64 28.41
C ILE A 17 -2.50 -29.40 27.22
N ALA A 18 -1.93 -29.08 26.06
CA ALA A 18 -2.72 -28.86 24.86
C ALA A 18 -3.44 -30.16 24.47
N GLU A 19 -4.75 -30.09 24.27
CA GLU A 19 -5.54 -31.24 23.82
C GLU A 19 -5.16 -31.59 22.38
N GLN A 20 -5.00 -32.88 22.07
CA GLN A 20 -4.60 -33.31 20.73
C GLN A 20 -5.72 -34.10 20.05
N HIS A 21 -6.21 -33.56 18.93
CA HIS A 21 -7.23 -34.16 18.09
C HIS A 21 -6.58 -34.65 16.79
N ASN A 22 -6.06 -35.88 16.80
CA ASN A 22 -5.52 -36.50 15.59
C ASN A 22 -6.68 -36.91 14.66
N VAL A 23 -6.68 -36.44 13.42
CA VAL A 23 -7.77 -36.69 12.46
C VAL A 23 -8.01 -38.18 12.20
N LEU A 24 -6.99 -39.03 12.38
CA LEU A 24 -7.14 -40.49 12.27
C LEU A 24 -8.08 -41.06 13.35
N SER A 25 -8.06 -40.49 14.56
CA SER A 25 -8.96 -40.88 15.66
C SER A 25 -10.42 -40.56 15.37
N TYR A 26 -10.69 -39.71 14.36
CA TYR A 26 -12.02 -39.36 13.88
C TYR A 26 -12.38 -40.05 12.56
N GLY A 27 -11.56 -41.01 12.11
CA GLY A 27 -11.84 -41.83 10.92
C GLY A 27 -11.27 -41.31 9.61
N ALA A 28 -10.43 -40.27 9.62
CA ALA A 28 -9.67 -39.87 8.43
C ALA A 28 -8.74 -41.00 8.00
N LYS A 29 -8.52 -41.16 6.69
CA LYS A 29 -7.58 -42.16 6.15
C LYS A 29 -6.51 -41.49 5.28
N PRO A 30 -5.23 -41.84 5.46
CA PRO A 30 -4.12 -41.26 4.71
C PRO A 30 -3.92 -41.91 3.32
N ASP A 31 -5.00 -42.31 2.65
CA ASP A 31 -4.98 -43.07 1.38
C ASP A 31 -5.20 -42.21 0.12
N GLY A 32 -5.46 -40.91 0.29
CA GLY A 32 -5.69 -39.96 -0.78
C GLY A 32 -7.00 -40.14 -1.55
N SER A 33 -7.91 -41.00 -1.09
CA SER A 33 -9.16 -41.32 -1.81
C SER A 33 -10.40 -41.40 -0.90
N THR A 34 -10.25 -41.81 0.35
CA THR A 34 -11.33 -41.81 1.33
C THR A 34 -11.62 -40.38 1.77
N ASP A 35 -12.88 -39.96 1.62
CA ASP A 35 -13.34 -38.65 2.06
C ASP A 35 -13.20 -38.49 3.59
N SER A 36 -12.25 -37.65 3.98
CA SER A 36 -11.92 -37.35 5.37
C SER A 36 -12.66 -36.12 5.92
N THR A 37 -13.59 -35.53 5.15
CA THR A 37 -14.27 -34.27 5.50
C THR A 37 -14.97 -34.34 6.86
N LYS A 38 -15.71 -35.43 7.11
CA LYS A 38 -16.39 -35.66 8.40
C LYS A 38 -15.43 -35.78 9.58
N ALA A 39 -14.27 -36.40 9.38
CA ALA A 39 -13.26 -36.56 10.42
C ALA A 39 -12.65 -35.21 10.82
N PHE A 40 -12.37 -34.34 9.84
CA PHE A 40 -11.89 -32.99 10.09
C PHE A 40 -12.93 -32.13 10.80
N LEU A 41 -14.20 -32.19 10.39
CA LEU A 41 -15.30 -31.50 11.07
C LEU A 41 -15.48 -31.97 12.52
N ALA A 42 -15.34 -33.28 12.77
CA ALA A 42 -15.43 -33.83 14.11
C ALA A 42 -14.26 -33.37 15.00
N ALA A 43 -13.02 -33.39 14.49
CA ALA A 43 -11.86 -32.87 15.20
C ALA A 43 -12.00 -31.37 15.50
N TRP A 44 -12.50 -30.58 14.53
CA TRP A 44 -12.80 -29.16 14.73
C TRP A 44 -13.83 -28.92 15.80
N ALA A 45 -14.94 -29.66 15.81
CA ALA A 45 -15.99 -29.51 16.82
C ALA A 45 -15.45 -29.70 18.25
N GLN A 46 -14.53 -30.66 18.45
CA GLN A 46 -13.88 -30.88 19.75
C GLN A 46 -12.95 -29.72 20.10
N ALA A 47 -12.05 -29.35 19.19
CA ALA A 47 -11.11 -28.24 19.43
C ALA A 47 -11.82 -26.90 19.71
N CYS A 48 -12.88 -26.60 18.95
CA CYS A 48 -13.63 -25.36 19.03
C CYS A 48 -14.48 -25.25 20.31
N SER A 49 -14.97 -26.39 20.83
CA SER A 49 -15.75 -26.43 22.08
C SER A 49 -14.90 -26.56 23.34
N SER A 50 -13.60 -26.84 23.21
CA SER A 50 -12.66 -26.90 24.32
C SER A 50 -12.45 -25.54 24.99
N ILE A 51 -12.05 -25.57 26.26
CA ILE A 51 -11.59 -24.40 27.02
C ILE A 51 -10.06 -24.38 27.18
N SER A 52 -9.39 -25.46 26.76
CA SER A 52 -7.94 -25.61 26.78
C SER A 52 -7.38 -25.35 25.38
N PRO A 53 -6.12 -24.91 25.24
CA PRO A 53 -5.47 -24.90 23.94
C PRO A 53 -5.57 -26.28 23.26
N SER A 54 -5.88 -26.32 21.97
CA SER A 54 -6.10 -27.57 21.24
C SER A 54 -5.30 -27.61 19.95
N THR A 55 -4.78 -28.78 19.61
CA THR A 55 -4.12 -29.05 18.33
C THR A 55 -4.93 -30.07 17.54
N ILE A 56 -5.43 -29.69 16.37
CA ILE A 56 -5.89 -30.64 15.36
C ILE A 56 -4.65 -31.09 14.59
N TYR A 57 -4.33 -32.38 14.70
CA TYR A 57 -3.13 -32.95 14.12
C TYR A 57 -3.47 -33.78 12.87
N VAL A 58 -2.87 -33.40 11.74
CA VAL A 58 -2.91 -34.16 10.48
C VAL A 58 -1.54 -34.80 10.28
N PRO A 59 -1.41 -36.13 10.48
CA PRO A 59 -0.12 -36.81 10.36
C PRO A 59 0.35 -36.90 8.90
N PRO A 60 1.59 -37.36 8.64
CA PRO A 60 2.05 -37.66 7.29
C PRO A 60 1.10 -38.62 6.56
N GLY A 61 0.79 -38.29 5.31
CA GLY A 61 -0.20 -39.02 4.51
C GLY A 61 -0.92 -38.11 3.52
N ARG A 62 -1.75 -38.69 2.66
CA ARG A 62 -2.60 -37.96 1.72
C ARG A 62 -4.06 -38.07 2.18
N PHE A 63 -4.73 -36.94 2.39
CA PHE A 63 -6.10 -36.90 2.89
C PHE A 63 -6.98 -36.20 1.87
N PHE A 64 -7.94 -36.94 1.33
CA PHE A 64 -8.93 -36.37 0.42
C PHE A 64 -10.01 -35.63 1.21
N LEU A 65 -10.31 -34.41 0.81
CA LEU A 65 -11.37 -33.58 1.38
C LEU A 65 -12.24 -33.01 0.26
N GLN A 66 -13.55 -33.04 0.47
CA GLN A 66 -14.47 -32.17 -0.27
C GLN A 66 -14.38 -30.73 0.30
N ASN A 67 -15.37 -29.88 0.04
CA ASN A 67 -15.42 -28.58 0.70
C ASN A 67 -15.62 -28.77 2.22
N VAL A 68 -14.88 -28.02 3.02
CA VAL A 68 -14.95 -28.06 4.48
C VAL A 68 -15.01 -26.66 5.05
N GLU A 69 -15.92 -26.47 6.00
CA GLU A 69 -16.15 -25.19 6.64
C GLU A 69 -16.05 -25.32 8.17
N PHE A 70 -15.10 -24.59 8.74
CA PHE A 70 -14.78 -24.54 10.16
C PHE A 70 -15.35 -23.26 10.76
N LYS A 71 -16.53 -23.37 11.37
CA LYS A 71 -17.25 -22.23 11.95
C LYS A 71 -16.91 -22.01 13.42
N GLY A 72 -16.78 -20.75 13.79
CA GLY A 72 -16.93 -20.25 15.15
C GLY A 72 -18.30 -19.58 15.38
N PRO A 73 -18.46 -18.83 16.48
CA PRO A 73 -17.45 -18.55 17.50
C PRO A 73 -17.07 -19.80 18.30
N CYS A 74 -15.79 -19.96 18.59
CA CYS A 74 -15.28 -21.03 19.43
C CYS A 74 -15.16 -20.57 20.89
N LYS A 75 -15.29 -21.53 21.82
CA LYS A 75 -14.90 -21.31 23.22
C LYS A 75 -13.38 -21.22 23.34
N ASN A 76 -12.69 -22.01 22.53
CA ASN A 76 -11.24 -22.03 22.43
C ASN A 76 -10.74 -20.87 21.55
N LYS A 77 -9.68 -20.20 22.03
CA LYS A 77 -8.98 -19.12 21.32
C LYS A 77 -7.51 -19.44 21.01
N ALA A 78 -7.15 -20.71 21.09
CA ALA A 78 -5.78 -21.19 20.87
C ALA A 78 -5.84 -22.55 20.16
N ILE A 79 -6.39 -22.54 18.94
CA ILE A 79 -6.50 -23.74 18.11
C ILE A 79 -5.35 -23.76 17.10
N VAL A 80 -4.59 -24.85 17.08
CA VAL A 80 -3.55 -25.10 16.08
C VAL A 80 -4.01 -26.23 15.16
N VAL A 81 -4.16 -25.96 13.87
CA VAL A 81 -4.27 -26.98 12.82
C VAL A 81 -2.85 -27.24 12.32
N ARG A 82 -2.22 -28.31 12.83
CA ARG A 82 -0.88 -28.73 12.43
C ARG A 82 -0.98 -29.80 11.35
N ILE A 83 -0.43 -29.50 10.18
CA ILE A 83 -0.46 -30.37 9.02
C ILE A 83 0.95 -30.84 8.69
N ASP A 84 1.21 -32.13 8.90
CA ASP A 84 2.45 -32.79 8.49
C ASP A 84 2.26 -33.61 7.19
N GLY A 85 1.04 -33.65 6.65
CA GLY A 85 0.66 -34.36 5.42
C GLY A 85 0.25 -33.48 4.24
N THR A 86 -0.50 -34.06 3.31
CA THR A 86 -1.08 -33.39 2.13
C THR A 86 -2.59 -33.51 2.14
N LEU A 87 -3.30 -32.39 2.04
CA LEU A 87 -4.73 -32.35 1.79
C LEU A 87 -4.97 -32.24 0.28
N LEU A 88 -5.93 -33.00 -0.23
CA LEU A 88 -6.24 -33.08 -1.65
C LEU A 88 -7.69 -32.65 -1.90
N ALA A 89 -7.86 -31.68 -2.79
CA ALA A 89 -9.17 -31.36 -3.35
C ALA A 89 -9.60 -32.44 -4.36
N PRO A 90 -10.88 -32.49 -4.75
CA PRO A 90 -11.33 -33.43 -5.78
C PRO A 90 -10.66 -33.16 -7.12
N THR A 91 -10.24 -34.22 -7.81
CA THR A 91 -9.67 -34.14 -9.16
C THR A 91 -10.71 -33.69 -10.18
N ASP A 92 -11.98 -34.06 -9.98
CA ASP A 92 -13.10 -33.45 -10.70
C ASP A 92 -13.37 -32.06 -10.12
N TYR A 93 -12.89 -31.03 -10.84
CA TYR A 93 -13.01 -29.64 -10.43
C TYR A 93 -14.45 -29.18 -10.18
N ARG A 94 -15.45 -29.86 -10.78
CA ARG A 94 -16.86 -29.50 -10.65
C ARG A 94 -17.41 -29.77 -9.26
N ILE A 95 -16.81 -30.69 -8.49
CA ILE A 95 -17.29 -31.07 -7.16
C ILE A 95 -17.24 -29.89 -6.18
N ILE A 96 -16.15 -29.11 -6.21
CA ILE A 96 -16.02 -27.88 -5.40
C ILE A 96 -16.14 -26.61 -6.24
N GLY A 97 -16.40 -26.73 -7.53
CA GLY A 97 -16.30 -25.63 -8.50
C GLY A 97 -17.24 -24.45 -8.25
N ASN A 98 -18.26 -24.59 -7.40
CA ASN A 98 -19.13 -23.47 -6.99
C ASN A 98 -19.19 -23.28 -5.46
N ALA A 99 -18.28 -23.91 -4.71
CA ALA A 99 -18.27 -23.84 -3.25
C ALA A 99 -17.78 -22.47 -2.71
N GLY A 100 -17.16 -21.65 -3.57
CA GLY A 100 -16.50 -20.40 -3.19
C GLY A 100 -15.16 -20.63 -2.49
N ASN A 101 -15.11 -21.51 -1.50
CA ASN A 101 -13.90 -21.93 -0.80
C ASN A 101 -13.85 -23.46 -0.66
N TRP A 102 -12.65 -24.03 -0.74
CA TRP A 102 -12.40 -25.43 -0.44
C TRP A 102 -12.24 -25.64 1.07
N ILE A 103 -11.28 -24.96 1.70
CA ILE A 103 -11.08 -24.96 3.16
C ILE A 103 -11.42 -23.56 3.67
N PHE A 104 -12.47 -23.45 4.48
CA PHE A 104 -12.97 -22.15 4.93
C PHE A 104 -13.07 -22.07 6.44
N PHE A 105 -12.53 -20.99 7.02
CA PHE A 105 -12.69 -20.63 8.42
C PHE A 105 -13.53 -19.37 8.53
N GLN A 106 -14.57 -19.42 9.37
CA GLN A 106 -15.51 -18.31 9.51
C GLN A 106 -15.77 -17.98 10.97
N ASN A 107 -15.70 -16.68 11.32
CA ASN A 107 -15.99 -16.18 12.67
C ASN A 107 -15.12 -16.82 13.77
N VAL A 108 -13.84 -17.08 13.48
CA VAL A 108 -12.90 -17.70 14.43
C VAL A 108 -11.98 -16.66 15.07
N ASP A 109 -11.51 -16.94 16.28
CA ASP A 109 -10.59 -16.09 17.03
C ASP A 109 -9.47 -16.97 17.58
N GLY A 110 -8.22 -16.71 17.19
CA GLY A 110 -7.06 -17.45 17.70
C GLY A 110 -6.83 -18.81 17.05
N VAL A 111 -6.71 -18.81 15.72
CA VAL A 111 -6.46 -20.03 14.92
C VAL A 111 -5.11 -19.93 14.21
N THR A 112 -4.30 -20.99 14.35
CA THR A 112 -3.05 -21.17 13.60
C THR A 112 -3.18 -22.33 12.63
N VAL A 113 -2.88 -22.13 11.35
CA VAL A 113 -2.68 -23.20 10.36
C VAL A 113 -1.17 -23.31 10.09
N SER A 114 -0.59 -24.47 10.40
CA SER A 114 0.86 -24.67 10.38
C SER A 114 1.27 -25.86 9.52
N GLY A 115 2.16 -25.61 8.57
CA GLY A 115 2.80 -26.62 7.73
C GLY A 115 1.89 -27.23 6.66
N GLY A 116 2.39 -28.29 6.03
CA GLY A 116 1.62 -29.13 5.12
C GLY A 116 1.46 -28.59 3.70
N VAL A 117 0.80 -29.41 2.89
CA VAL A 117 0.51 -29.10 1.48
C VAL A 117 -1.00 -29.14 1.27
N LEU A 118 -1.55 -28.09 0.64
CA LEU A 118 -2.91 -28.05 0.12
C LEU A 118 -2.85 -28.12 -1.40
N ASP A 119 -3.29 -29.21 -1.99
CA ASP A 119 -3.36 -29.36 -3.45
C ASP A 119 -4.81 -29.16 -3.92
N GLY A 120 -5.05 -28.03 -4.58
CA GLY A 120 -6.38 -27.62 -5.05
C GLY A 120 -6.82 -28.30 -6.36
N HIS A 121 -5.93 -29.06 -7.03
CA HIS A 121 -6.21 -29.73 -8.30
C HIS A 121 -6.90 -28.84 -9.36
N GLY A 122 -6.47 -27.58 -9.46
CA GLY A 122 -7.14 -26.54 -10.26
C GLY A 122 -7.02 -26.68 -11.78
N SER A 123 -6.10 -27.50 -12.29
CA SER A 123 -5.78 -27.56 -13.73
C SER A 123 -6.98 -27.87 -14.62
N GLY A 124 -7.85 -28.78 -14.21
CA GLY A 124 -9.06 -29.10 -14.99
C GLY A 124 -10.01 -27.91 -15.14
N LEU A 125 -10.11 -27.04 -14.12
CA LEU A 125 -10.90 -25.81 -14.23
C LEU A 125 -10.23 -24.79 -15.14
N TRP A 126 -8.90 -24.67 -15.07
CA TRP A 126 -8.16 -23.73 -15.91
C TRP A 126 -8.32 -24.08 -17.39
N ASP A 127 -8.18 -25.37 -17.74
CA ASP A 127 -8.39 -25.87 -19.10
C ASP A 127 -9.81 -25.57 -19.59
N CYS A 128 -10.81 -25.75 -18.72
CA CYS A 128 -12.19 -25.38 -19.02
C CYS A 128 -12.30 -23.89 -19.36
N LYS A 129 -11.79 -23.00 -18.49
CA LYS A 129 -11.89 -21.54 -18.67
C LYS A 129 -11.17 -21.07 -19.94
N GLN A 130 -9.99 -21.62 -20.23
CA GLN A 130 -9.24 -21.30 -21.43
C GLN A 130 -9.95 -21.77 -22.72
N SER A 131 -10.75 -22.83 -22.64
CA SER A 131 -11.54 -23.30 -23.79
C SER A 131 -12.76 -22.42 -24.13
N GLY A 132 -13.05 -21.37 -23.33
CA GLY A 132 -14.20 -20.50 -23.53
C GLY A 132 -15.55 -21.16 -23.26
N LYS A 133 -15.56 -22.33 -22.62
CA LYS A 133 -16.79 -23.04 -22.23
C LYS A 133 -17.42 -22.42 -20.98
N ASN A 134 -18.67 -22.80 -20.72
CA ASN A 134 -19.31 -22.54 -19.45
C ASN A 134 -18.64 -23.39 -18.37
N CYS A 135 -17.97 -22.73 -17.44
CA CYS A 135 -17.22 -23.35 -16.35
C CYS A 135 -17.76 -22.86 -15.00
N PRO A 136 -17.64 -23.67 -13.93
CA PRO A 136 -17.89 -23.20 -12.57
C PRO A 136 -17.01 -21.99 -12.22
N SER A 137 -17.42 -21.21 -11.22
CA SER A 137 -16.64 -20.04 -10.78
C SER A 137 -15.25 -20.43 -10.27
N GLY A 138 -15.17 -21.56 -9.57
CA GLY A 138 -14.01 -22.13 -8.91
C GLY A 138 -14.02 -21.88 -7.40
N ALA A 139 -13.20 -22.65 -6.69
CA ALA A 139 -13.01 -22.50 -5.24
C ALA A 139 -11.64 -21.91 -4.90
N THR A 140 -11.63 -20.98 -3.95
CA THR A 140 -10.41 -20.55 -3.25
C THR A 140 -9.88 -21.70 -2.40
N THR A 141 -8.56 -21.92 -2.36
CA THR A 141 -7.99 -23.03 -1.57
C THR A 141 -8.19 -22.86 -0.07
N LEU A 142 -7.79 -21.70 0.48
CA LEU A 142 -7.93 -21.39 1.91
C LEU A 142 -8.55 -20.00 2.10
N GLY A 143 -9.67 -19.92 2.82
CA GLY A 143 -10.34 -18.67 3.13
C GLY A 143 -10.52 -18.45 4.64
N PHE A 144 -10.31 -17.21 5.08
CA PHE A 144 -10.74 -16.73 6.39
C PHE A 144 -11.71 -15.56 6.22
N SER A 145 -12.84 -15.63 6.92
CA SER A 145 -13.81 -14.53 6.96
C SER A 145 -14.14 -14.11 8.39
N ASN A 146 -14.25 -12.81 8.62
CA ASN A 146 -14.75 -12.23 9.88
C ASN A 146 -14.02 -12.77 11.11
N SER A 147 -12.70 -12.95 11.01
CA SER A 147 -11.90 -13.69 11.97
C SER A 147 -10.78 -12.85 12.58
N ASN A 148 -10.35 -13.21 13.78
CA ASN A 148 -9.34 -12.47 14.54
C ASN A 148 -8.17 -13.36 14.93
N ASN A 149 -6.98 -12.78 15.08
CA ASN A 149 -5.80 -13.45 15.63
C ASN A 149 -5.46 -14.73 14.87
N ILE A 150 -5.20 -14.59 13.57
CA ILE A 150 -4.95 -15.71 12.66
C ILE A 150 -3.48 -15.80 12.32
N VAL A 151 -2.95 -17.03 12.33
CA VAL A 151 -1.59 -17.33 11.88
C VAL A 151 -1.63 -18.39 10.79
N ILE A 152 -0.99 -18.12 9.65
CA ILE A 152 -0.76 -19.10 8.59
C ILE A 152 0.76 -19.22 8.44
N SER A 153 1.33 -20.37 8.75
CA SER A 153 2.79 -20.54 8.83
C SER A 153 3.28 -21.78 8.08
N GLY A 154 4.29 -21.61 7.22
CA GLY A 154 4.99 -22.73 6.56
C GLY A 154 4.14 -23.57 5.61
N LEU A 155 2.95 -23.08 5.24
CA LEU A 155 2.00 -23.77 4.38
C LEU A 155 2.45 -23.73 2.92
N THR A 156 2.30 -24.84 2.19
CA THR A 156 2.39 -24.87 0.73
C THR A 156 0.99 -24.98 0.13
N SER A 157 0.61 -24.06 -0.76
CA SER A 157 -0.65 -24.12 -1.52
C SER A 157 -0.34 -24.32 -3.00
N LEU A 158 -0.82 -25.43 -3.56
CA LEU A 158 -0.60 -25.85 -4.93
C LEU A 158 -1.89 -25.79 -5.74
N ASN A 159 -1.79 -25.30 -6.97
CA ASN A 159 -2.80 -25.45 -8.01
C ASN A 159 -4.23 -25.11 -7.54
N SER A 160 -4.44 -23.92 -6.99
CA SER A 160 -5.78 -23.49 -6.59
C SER A 160 -6.70 -23.33 -7.81
N GLN A 161 -8.00 -23.66 -7.68
CA GLN A 161 -8.96 -23.40 -8.75
C GLN A 161 -9.14 -21.89 -9.02
N MET A 162 -9.03 -21.08 -7.96
CA MET A 162 -9.09 -19.62 -7.96
C MET A 162 -7.95 -19.07 -7.08
N VAL A 163 -8.21 -18.07 -6.25
CA VAL A 163 -7.27 -17.51 -5.28
C VAL A 163 -6.74 -18.61 -4.34
N HIS A 164 -5.48 -18.56 -3.97
CA HIS A 164 -4.88 -19.52 -3.06
C HIS A 164 -5.29 -19.23 -1.60
N ILE A 165 -5.10 -17.99 -1.14
CA ILE A 165 -5.42 -17.57 0.23
C ILE A 165 -6.27 -16.29 0.19
N VAL A 166 -7.45 -16.31 0.81
CA VAL A 166 -8.31 -15.12 0.97
C VAL A 166 -8.43 -14.75 2.45
N ILE A 167 -8.15 -13.48 2.77
CA ILE A 167 -8.36 -12.87 4.08
C ILE A 167 -9.41 -11.76 3.92
N ASN A 168 -10.62 -12.00 4.43
CA ASN A 168 -11.76 -11.09 4.26
C ASN A 168 -12.38 -10.71 5.61
N GLY A 169 -12.58 -9.42 5.89
CA GLY A 169 -13.21 -9.02 7.16
C GLY A 169 -12.40 -9.39 8.41
N CYS A 170 -11.09 -9.61 8.30
CA CYS A 170 -10.27 -10.13 9.39
C CYS A 170 -9.43 -9.06 10.07
N ASN A 171 -9.06 -9.27 11.33
CA ASN A 171 -8.15 -8.39 12.05
C ASN A 171 -7.03 -9.17 12.75
N SER A 172 -5.81 -8.64 12.71
CA SER A 172 -4.62 -9.28 13.29
C SER A 172 -4.33 -10.63 12.66
N VAL A 173 -3.83 -10.61 11.42
CA VAL A 173 -3.48 -11.81 10.65
C VAL A 173 -2.01 -11.80 10.31
N LYS A 174 -1.32 -12.91 10.57
CA LYS A 174 0.08 -13.12 10.19
C LYS A 174 0.21 -14.30 9.24
N ILE A 175 0.73 -14.05 8.05
CA ILE A 175 1.06 -15.06 7.03
C ILE A 175 2.58 -15.08 6.88
N GLN A 176 3.23 -16.22 7.16
CA GLN A 176 4.69 -16.29 7.16
C GLN A 176 5.20 -17.59 6.56
N GLY A 177 6.22 -17.50 5.71
CA GLY A 177 6.91 -18.69 5.20
C GLY A 177 6.04 -19.51 4.24
N VAL A 178 5.01 -18.90 3.63
CA VAL A 178 4.11 -19.63 2.73
C VAL A 178 4.71 -19.76 1.34
N ARG A 179 4.43 -20.90 0.71
CA ARG A 179 4.76 -21.16 -0.69
C ARG A 179 3.48 -21.33 -1.48
N VAL A 180 3.29 -20.48 -2.48
CA VAL A 180 2.17 -20.57 -3.42
C VAL A 180 2.72 -20.92 -4.79
N THR A 181 2.12 -21.92 -5.45
CA THR A 181 2.55 -22.36 -6.78
C THR A 181 1.36 -22.79 -7.62
N ALA A 182 1.20 -22.13 -8.76
CA ALA A 182 0.33 -22.51 -9.87
C ALA A 182 1.01 -22.18 -11.20
N SER A 183 0.41 -22.59 -12.32
CA SER A 183 0.91 -22.26 -13.66
C SER A 183 0.91 -20.75 -13.89
N GLY A 184 1.89 -20.21 -14.62
CA GLY A 184 1.87 -18.79 -15.03
C GLY A 184 0.68 -18.40 -15.91
N ASN A 185 -0.03 -19.38 -16.47
CA ASN A 185 -1.22 -19.20 -17.30
C ASN A 185 -2.53 -19.57 -16.56
N SER A 186 -2.51 -19.84 -15.25
CA SER A 186 -3.72 -20.20 -14.52
C SER A 186 -4.59 -18.97 -14.23
N PRO A 187 -5.85 -18.93 -14.72
CA PRO A 187 -6.68 -17.73 -14.65
C PRO A 187 -7.16 -17.44 -13.23
N ASN A 188 -7.03 -16.19 -12.78
CA ASN A 188 -7.56 -15.69 -11.49
C ASN A 188 -7.06 -16.48 -10.27
N THR A 189 -5.78 -16.86 -10.31
CA THR A 189 -5.13 -17.63 -9.25
C THR A 189 -4.30 -16.73 -8.33
N ASP A 190 -4.88 -15.64 -7.84
CA ASP A 190 -4.17 -14.73 -6.95
C ASP A 190 -3.53 -15.49 -5.78
N GLY A 191 -2.32 -15.09 -5.37
CA GLY A 191 -1.61 -15.76 -4.28
C GLY A 191 -2.26 -15.50 -2.93
N ILE A 192 -2.21 -14.25 -2.49
CA ILE A 192 -2.87 -13.81 -1.26
C ILE A 192 -3.76 -12.62 -1.58
N HIS A 193 -5.06 -12.76 -1.31
CA HIS A 193 -6.03 -11.68 -1.43
C HIS A 193 -6.41 -11.16 -0.04
N VAL A 194 -6.35 -9.85 0.16
CA VAL A 194 -6.72 -9.18 1.41
C VAL A 194 -7.79 -8.14 1.12
N GLN A 195 -8.93 -8.20 1.81
CA GLN A 195 -10.02 -7.25 1.66
C GLN A 195 -10.75 -7.04 2.99
N LEU A 196 -11.29 -5.83 3.22
CA LEU A 196 -12.05 -5.47 4.43
C LEU A 196 -11.34 -5.85 5.74
N SER A 197 -10.00 -5.84 5.75
CA SER A 197 -9.20 -6.42 6.83
C SER A 197 -8.18 -5.44 7.37
N SER A 198 -7.82 -5.59 8.65
CA SER A 198 -6.89 -4.69 9.33
C SER A 198 -5.75 -5.43 10.05
N ASN A 199 -4.60 -4.77 10.16
CA ASN A 199 -3.44 -5.28 10.89
C ASN A 199 -2.97 -6.64 10.34
N ILE A 200 -2.56 -6.64 9.08
CA ILE A 200 -2.18 -7.83 8.33
C ILE A 200 -0.68 -7.79 8.08
N THR A 201 0.02 -8.90 8.32
CA THR A 201 1.45 -9.04 8.05
C THR A 201 1.72 -10.25 7.18
N ILE A 202 2.40 -10.07 6.04
CA ILE A 202 2.81 -11.11 5.11
C ILE A 202 4.34 -11.12 5.05
N LEU A 203 4.98 -12.22 5.46
CA LEU A 203 6.44 -12.29 5.62
C LEU A 203 7.05 -13.47 4.89
N SER A 204 8.25 -13.29 4.33
CA SER A 204 9.17 -14.38 3.96
C SER A 204 8.52 -15.46 3.09
N SER A 205 7.79 -15.04 2.05
CA SER A 205 6.93 -15.93 1.26
C SER A 205 7.33 -15.96 -0.21
N LYS A 206 7.09 -17.09 -0.88
CA LYS A 206 7.37 -17.25 -2.32
C LYS A 206 6.08 -17.59 -3.05
N ILE A 207 5.70 -16.76 -4.00
CA ILE A 207 4.40 -16.82 -4.66
C ILE A 207 4.61 -16.76 -6.18
N GLY A 208 4.18 -17.81 -6.86
CA GLY A 208 4.13 -17.87 -8.32
C GLY A 208 2.78 -18.40 -8.78
N THR A 209 2.07 -17.61 -9.59
CA THR A 209 0.71 -17.90 -10.05
C THR A 209 0.48 -17.32 -11.45
N GLY A 210 -0.74 -17.41 -11.96
CA GLY A 210 -1.16 -16.73 -13.19
C GLY A 210 -1.85 -15.38 -12.98
N ASP A 211 -1.92 -14.89 -11.74
CA ASP A 211 -2.54 -13.60 -11.43
C ASP A 211 -1.74 -12.86 -10.33
N ASP A 212 -2.36 -11.93 -9.59
CA ASP A 212 -1.70 -11.12 -8.58
C ASP A 212 -0.96 -11.98 -7.53
N CYS A 213 0.28 -11.62 -7.24
CA CYS A 213 1.07 -12.21 -6.15
C CYS A 213 0.39 -11.91 -4.80
N VAL A 214 0.07 -10.63 -4.60
CA VAL A 214 -0.78 -10.15 -3.51
C VAL A 214 -1.76 -9.14 -4.09
N SER A 215 -3.07 -9.37 -3.92
CA SER A 215 -4.12 -8.43 -4.30
C SER A 215 -4.79 -7.81 -3.07
N ILE A 216 -4.98 -6.50 -3.10
CA ILE A 216 -5.41 -5.69 -1.95
C ILE A 216 -6.72 -4.98 -2.32
N GLY A 217 -7.83 -5.49 -1.80
CA GLY A 217 -9.17 -4.95 -2.00
C GLY A 217 -9.55 -3.83 -1.03
N ALA A 218 -10.71 -3.24 -1.30
CA ALA A 218 -11.31 -2.15 -0.53
C ALA A 218 -11.41 -2.45 0.99
N GLY A 219 -11.22 -1.43 1.82
CA GLY A 219 -11.29 -1.54 3.28
C GLY A 219 -10.10 -2.24 3.94
N THR A 220 -9.01 -2.45 3.20
CA THR A 220 -7.76 -2.93 3.79
C THR A 220 -7.01 -1.80 4.48
N THR A 221 -6.63 -2.00 5.75
CA THR A 221 -5.87 -1.03 6.53
C THR A 221 -4.69 -1.66 7.28
N ASN A 222 -3.58 -0.95 7.41
CA ASN A 222 -2.38 -1.43 8.14
C ASN A 222 -1.91 -2.80 7.63
N LEU A 223 -1.50 -2.85 6.36
CA LEU A 223 -0.96 -4.05 5.72
C LEU A 223 0.56 -3.91 5.57
N TRP A 224 1.30 -4.88 6.11
CA TRP A 224 2.74 -5.00 5.99
C TRP A 224 3.11 -6.23 5.17
N ILE A 225 3.88 -6.05 4.10
CA ILE A 225 4.39 -7.12 3.24
C ILE A 225 5.91 -7.00 3.23
N GLU A 226 6.63 -8.06 3.61
CA GLU A 226 8.08 -8.00 3.66
C GLU A 226 8.77 -9.31 3.30
N ASN A 227 9.89 -9.21 2.58
CA ASN A 227 10.71 -10.34 2.16
C ASN A 227 9.89 -11.34 1.32
N VAL A 228 9.25 -10.86 0.25
CA VAL A 228 8.41 -11.68 -0.62
C VAL A 228 9.00 -11.78 -2.02
N VAL A 229 9.00 -12.99 -2.57
CA VAL A 229 9.37 -13.25 -3.96
C VAL A 229 8.11 -13.53 -4.76
N CYS A 230 7.83 -12.68 -5.75
CA CYS A 230 6.70 -12.78 -6.66
C CYS A 230 7.19 -13.17 -8.06
N GLY A 231 6.61 -14.20 -8.66
CA GLY A 231 6.93 -14.54 -10.05
C GLY A 231 6.85 -16.04 -10.38
N PRO A 232 6.18 -16.41 -11.49
CA PRO A 232 5.40 -15.57 -12.41
C PRO A 232 4.10 -15.02 -11.77
N GLY A 233 3.37 -14.14 -12.48
CA GLY A 233 2.09 -13.55 -12.03
C GLY A 233 1.94 -12.06 -12.36
N HIS A 234 1.00 -11.37 -11.72
CA HIS A 234 0.66 -9.96 -11.98
C HIS A 234 1.24 -8.95 -10.98
N GLY A 235 2.06 -9.39 -10.02
CA GLY A 235 2.74 -8.51 -9.07
C GLY A 235 1.92 -8.22 -7.80
N ILE A 236 2.29 -7.17 -7.07
CA ILE A 236 1.55 -6.70 -5.90
C ILE A 236 0.61 -5.58 -6.36
N SER A 237 -0.68 -5.79 -6.18
CA SER A 237 -1.71 -4.91 -6.73
C SER A 237 -2.67 -4.39 -5.66
N ILE A 238 -2.80 -3.07 -5.55
CA ILE A 238 -3.94 -2.42 -4.88
C ILE A 238 -5.08 -2.28 -5.88
N GLY A 239 -6.22 -2.88 -5.57
CA GLY A 239 -7.44 -2.87 -6.38
C GLY A 239 -7.73 -4.19 -7.11
N SER A 240 -8.65 -4.22 -8.07
CA SER A 240 -9.33 -3.04 -8.63
C SER A 240 -10.28 -2.38 -7.64
N LEU A 241 -10.08 -1.09 -7.39
CA LEU A 241 -11.04 -0.23 -6.68
C LEU A 241 -11.97 0.47 -7.68
N GLY A 242 -13.01 1.15 -7.21
CA GLY A 242 -13.98 1.85 -8.04
C GLY A 242 -15.06 0.93 -8.60
N LYS A 243 -15.27 -0.23 -7.97
CA LYS A 243 -16.34 -1.16 -8.37
C LYS A 243 -17.71 -0.60 -7.99
N ASP A 244 -17.81 -0.01 -6.81
CA ASP A 244 -19.01 0.57 -6.24
C ASP A 244 -18.83 2.08 -6.00
N LEU A 245 -19.94 2.82 -6.02
CA LEU A 245 -19.92 4.26 -5.71
C LEU A 245 -19.50 4.51 -4.25
N ASN A 246 -19.97 3.65 -3.35
CA ASN A 246 -19.70 3.70 -1.92
C ASN A 246 -18.84 2.50 -1.54
N GLU A 247 -17.53 2.70 -1.44
CA GLU A 247 -16.60 1.66 -1.04
C GLU A 247 -15.57 2.22 -0.04
N PRO A 248 -15.13 1.42 0.95
CA PRO A 248 -14.08 1.85 1.86
C PRO A 248 -12.74 1.94 1.13
N GLY A 249 -11.91 2.92 1.49
CA GLY A 249 -10.57 3.06 0.93
C GLY A 249 -9.56 2.02 1.42
N VAL A 250 -8.38 2.05 0.83
CA VAL A 250 -7.18 1.30 1.23
C VAL A 250 -6.19 2.30 1.83
N GLN A 251 -5.61 1.97 2.99
CA GLN A 251 -4.65 2.88 3.63
C GLN A 251 -3.59 2.18 4.47
N ASN A 252 -2.45 2.85 4.64
CA ASN A 252 -1.34 2.40 5.46
C ASN A 252 -0.85 1.03 4.98
N VAL A 253 -0.40 0.97 3.73
CA VAL A 253 0.16 -0.24 3.11
C VAL A 253 1.65 -0.05 2.98
N THR A 254 2.44 -1.01 3.46
CA THR A 254 3.88 -1.07 3.23
C THR A 254 4.23 -2.38 2.55
N ALA A 255 4.88 -2.33 1.38
CA ALA A 255 5.54 -3.50 0.79
C ALA A 255 7.04 -3.22 0.67
N LYS A 256 7.83 -4.00 1.41
CA LYS A 256 9.26 -3.77 1.61
C LYS A 256 10.09 -5.01 1.27
N THR A 257 11.26 -4.86 0.66
CA THR A 257 12.16 -5.99 0.38
C THR A 257 11.45 -7.04 -0.49
N ILE A 258 11.05 -6.64 -1.70
CA ILE A 258 10.27 -7.48 -2.62
C ILE A 258 11.11 -7.80 -3.85
N THR A 259 11.10 -9.06 -4.29
CA THR A 259 11.72 -9.46 -5.57
C THR A 259 10.66 -9.90 -6.55
N PHE A 260 10.59 -9.24 -7.70
CA PHE A 260 9.70 -9.60 -8.80
C PHE A 260 10.48 -10.28 -9.92
N ILE A 261 10.03 -11.44 -10.38
CA ILE A 261 10.70 -12.23 -11.43
C ILE A 261 9.69 -12.56 -12.52
N GLY A 262 9.88 -11.98 -13.71
CA GLY A 262 9.07 -12.31 -14.88
C GLY A 262 7.57 -12.04 -14.71
N THR A 263 7.19 -11.12 -13.82
CA THR A 263 5.79 -10.76 -13.59
C THR A 263 5.29 -9.76 -14.64
N GLN A 264 3.97 -9.73 -14.86
CA GLN A 264 3.33 -8.71 -15.69
C GLN A 264 3.47 -7.31 -15.08
N ASN A 265 3.35 -7.18 -13.77
CA ASN A 265 3.55 -5.91 -13.08
C ASN A 265 4.43 -6.11 -11.85
N GLY A 266 5.06 -5.04 -11.38
CA GLY A 266 5.73 -5.01 -10.09
C GLY A 266 4.75 -4.50 -9.04
N LEU A 267 4.72 -3.19 -8.88
CA LEU A 267 3.91 -2.47 -7.91
C LEU A 267 2.80 -1.74 -8.66
N ARG A 268 1.55 -2.15 -8.42
CA ARG A 268 0.40 -1.69 -9.19
C ARG A 268 -0.69 -1.11 -8.30
N ILE A 269 -1.28 0.01 -8.70
CA ILE A 269 -2.55 0.52 -8.17
C ILE A 269 -3.52 0.60 -9.35
N LYS A 270 -4.67 -0.06 -9.25
CA LYS A 270 -5.68 -0.13 -10.31
C LYS A 270 -7.05 0.30 -9.80
N SER A 271 -7.71 1.23 -10.49
CA SER A 271 -9.09 1.60 -10.23
C SER A 271 -9.88 1.76 -11.52
N TRP A 272 -11.16 1.41 -11.46
CA TRP A 272 -12.10 1.62 -12.57
C TRP A 272 -12.31 3.11 -12.80
N GLY A 273 -12.48 3.49 -14.07
CA GLY A 273 -12.91 4.82 -14.49
C GLY A 273 -14.39 5.09 -14.20
N ARG A 274 -14.81 5.01 -12.93
CA ARG A 274 -16.20 5.23 -12.47
C ARG A 274 -16.22 6.18 -11.27
N PRO A 275 -17.34 6.90 -11.02
CA PRO A 275 -17.58 7.59 -9.77
C PRO A 275 -17.46 6.63 -8.58
N SER A 276 -16.68 7.03 -7.58
CA SER A 276 -16.47 6.32 -6.32
C SER A 276 -16.05 7.34 -5.25
N ASN A 277 -16.34 7.03 -3.99
CA ASN A 277 -15.80 7.73 -2.82
C ASN A 277 -14.56 7.04 -2.21
N GLY A 278 -14.13 5.92 -2.79
CA GLY A 278 -12.96 5.17 -2.38
C GLY A 278 -11.67 5.97 -2.50
N PHE A 279 -10.62 5.50 -1.84
CA PHE A 279 -9.31 6.14 -1.86
C PHE A 279 -8.19 5.12 -1.66
N VAL A 280 -6.97 5.52 -2.03
CA VAL A 280 -5.71 4.88 -1.66
C VAL A 280 -4.82 5.96 -1.06
N ARG A 281 -4.33 5.76 0.17
CA ARG A 281 -3.44 6.73 0.82
C ARG A 281 -2.41 6.10 1.73
N ASN A 282 -1.30 6.79 1.95
CA ASN A 282 -0.20 6.34 2.82
C ASN A 282 0.31 4.95 2.39
N VAL A 283 0.85 4.88 1.18
CA VAL A 283 1.43 3.65 0.64
C VAL A 283 2.94 3.82 0.53
N LEU A 284 3.69 2.86 1.07
CA LEU A 284 5.13 2.79 0.95
C LEU A 284 5.53 1.52 0.21
N PHE A 285 6.16 1.68 -0.94
CA PHE A 285 6.88 0.61 -1.62
C PHE A 285 8.37 0.87 -1.51
N GLN A 286 9.11 -0.06 -0.89
CA GLN A 286 10.51 0.15 -0.52
C GLN A 286 11.39 -1.06 -0.83
N HIS A 287 12.62 -0.87 -1.31
CA HIS A 287 13.60 -1.94 -1.56
C HIS A 287 13.04 -3.04 -2.47
N ALA A 288 12.62 -2.66 -3.68
CA ALA A 288 12.05 -3.59 -4.65
C ALA A 288 13.02 -3.90 -5.78
N ALA A 289 13.32 -5.18 -5.99
CA ALA A 289 14.12 -5.67 -7.09
C ALA A 289 13.23 -6.19 -8.24
N MET A 290 13.44 -5.66 -9.44
CA MET A 290 12.71 -6.01 -10.66
C MET A 290 13.60 -6.85 -11.58
N ASN A 291 13.18 -8.06 -11.90
CA ASN A 291 13.84 -8.91 -12.88
C ASN A 291 12.89 -9.24 -14.02
N ASN A 292 13.09 -8.57 -15.15
CA ASN A 292 12.33 -8.75 -16.38
C ASN A 292 10.81 -8.61 -16.16
N VAL A 293 10.41 -7.54 -15.46
CA VAL A 293 9.01 -7.25 -15.13
C VAL A 293 8.39 -6.40 -16.23
N GLN A 294 7.20 -6.74 -16.75
CA GLN A 294 6.66 -6.02 -17.92
C GLN A 294 6.28 -4.57 -17.59
N ASN A 295 5.62 -4.33 -16.46
CA ASN A 295 5.26 -2.99 -15.99
C ASN A 295 5.68 -2.83 -14.50
N PRO A 296 6.96 -2.48 -14.22
CA PRO A 296 7.50 -2.39 -12.87
C PRO A 296 6.70 -1.50 -11.91
N ILE A 297 6.31 -0.30 -12.32
CA ILE A 297 5.56 0.66 -11.49
C ILE A 297 4.36 1.18 -12.27
N VAL A 298 3.14 0.95 -11.76
CA VAL A 298 1.90 1.34 -12.45
C VAL A 298 0.87 1.93 -11.50
N ILE A 299 0.31 3.08 -11.87
CA ILE A 299 -1.01 3.53 -11.42
C ILE A 299 -1.90 3.60 -12.66
N ASP A 300 -3.04 2.90 -12.63
CA ASP A 300 -4.01 2.83 -13.73
C ASP A 300 -5.41 3.12 -13.19
N GLN A 301 -5.88 4.36 -13.35
CA GLN A 301 -7.22 4.78 -12.98
C GLN A 301 -8.23 4.67 -14.13
N ASN A 302 -7.83 4.05 -15.25
CA ASN A 302 -8.67 3.74 -16.39
C ASN A 302 -8.82 2.22 -16.56
N TYR A 303 -8.67 1.47 -15.45
CA TYR A 303 -8.64 0.02 -15.47
C TYR A 303 -9.90 -0.55 -16.13
N CYS A 304 -9.70 -1.26 -17.24
CA CYS A 304 -10.75 -1.94 -17.97
C CYS A 304 -10.23 -3.29 -18.48
N PRO A 305 -10.32 -4.36 -17.68
CA PRO A 305 -9.89 -5.68 -18.11
C PRO A 305 -10.70 -6.14 -19.33
N ASP A 306 -10.00 -6.73 -20.30
CA ASP A 306 -10.53 -7.29 -21.55
C ASP A 306 -11.27 -6.29 -22.46
N ASN A 307 -11.18 -4.99 -22.17
CA ASN A 307 -12.00 -3.94 -22.79
C ASN A 307 -13.52 -4.20 -22.70
N ILE A 308 -13.95 -4.94 -21.67
CA ILE A 308 -15.36 -5.29 -21.46
C ILE A 308 -15.98 -4.33 -20.45
N ASN A 309 -17.13 -3.75 -20.81
CA ASN A 309 -17.90 -2.84 -19.94
C ASN A 309 -17.07 -1.66 -19.40
N CYS A 310 -16.15 -1.14 -20.23
CA CYS A 310 -15.35 0.03 -19.89
C CYS A 310 -16.28 1.23 -19.67
N PRO A 311 -16.29 1.81 -18.46
CA PRO A 311 -17.21 2.89 -18.14
C PRO A 311 -16.92 4.19 -18.88
N GLY A 312 -15.67 4.42 -19.32
CA GLY A 312 -15.26 5.63 -20.05
C GLY A 312 -15.39 6.93 -19.24
N GLN A 313 -15.57 6.85 -17.93
CA GLN A 313 -15.69 8.00 -17.03
C GLN A 313 -14.39 8.22 -16.26
N ALA A 314 -14.26 9.37 -15.62
CA ALA A 314 -13.14 9.63 -14.72
C ALA A 314 -13.29 8.80 -13.43
N SER A 315 -12.22 8.13 -13.01
CA SER A 315 -12.22 7.44 -11.71
C SER A 315 -12.45 8.42 -10.57
N GLY A 316 -13.34 8.07 -9.65
CA GLY A 316 -13.59 8.79 -8.39
C GLY A 316 -12.64 8.39 -7.25
N VAL A 317 -11.88 7.31 -7.43
CA VAL A 317 -10.92 6.86 -6.42
C VAL A 317 -9.80 7.89 -6.29
N LYS A 318 -9.60 8.43 -5.09
CA LYS A 318 -8.52 9.39 -4.82
C LYS A 318 -7.24 8.65 -4.44
N ILE A 319 -6.12 8.96 -5.08
CA ILE A 319 -4.83 8.35 -4.77
C ILE A 319 -3.88 9.44 -4.27
N SER A 320 -3.42 9.34 -3.02
CA SER A 320 -2.46 10.27 -2.45
C SER A 320 -1.34 9.58 -1.67
N ASP A 321 -0.23 10.28 -1.47
CA ASP A 321 0.84 9.89 -0.52
C ASP A 321 1.36 8.47 -0.79
N VAL A 322 1.77 8.23 -2.04
CA VAL A 322 2.36 6.98 -2.52
C VAL A 322 3.86 7.18 -2.71
N ILE A 323 4.66 6.45 -1.95
CA ILE A 323 6.11 6.53 -1.95
C ILE A 323 6.67 5.29 -2.63
N TYR A 324 7.51 5.51 -3.64
CA TYR A 324 8.33 4.51 -4.31
C TYR A 324 9.79 4.81 -3.96
N GLN A 325 10.42 4.00 -3.13
CA GLN A 325 11.77 4.24 -2.64
C GLN A 325 12.67 3.03 -2.88
N ASP A 326 13.88 3.25 -3.39
CA ASP A 326 14.86 2.20 -3.67
C ASP A 326 14.27 1.05 -4.51
N ILE A 327 13.94 1.38 -5.77
CA ILE A 327 13.34 0.42 -6.71
C ILE A 327 14.28 0.25 -7.89
N GLN A 328 14.81 -0.96 -8.04
CA GLN A 328 15.92 -1.20 -8.97
C GLN A 328 15.67 -2.41 -9.86
N GLY A 329 16.24 -2.38 -11.07
CA GLY A 329 16.36 -3.57 -11.92
C GLY A 329 15.93 -3.37 -13.37
N THR A 330 15.26 -4.37 -13.92
CA THR A 330 14.98 -4.48 -15.36
C THR A 330 13.48 -4.59 -15.65
N SER A 331 13.07 -3.82 -16.66
CA SER A 331 11.76 -3.88 -17.29
C SER A 331 11.82 -4.77 -18.54
N ALA A 332 10.78 -5.57 -18.77
CA ALA A 332 10.61 -6.33 -19.99
C ALA A 332 10.00 -5.47 -21.12
N THR A 333 9.43 -4.30 -20.80
CA THR A 333 8.90 -3.34 -21.78
C THR A 333 9.61 -1.99 -21.69
N GLN A 334 9.45 -1.16 -22.72
CA GLN A 334 10.13 0.12 -22.80
C GLN A 334 9.68 1.11 -21.70
N VAL A 335 8.40 1.13 -21.34
CA VAL A 335 7.86 2.04 -20.32
C VAL A 335 7.81 1.32 -18.99
N ALA A 336 8.70 1.69 -18.06
CA ALA A 336 8.80 1.03 -16.77
C ALA A 336 7.96 1.69 -15.66
N VAL A 337 7.69 2.99 -15.81
CA VAL A 337 6.90 3.80 -14.87
C VAL A 337 5.71 4.39 -15.62
N ARG A 338 4.49 4.07 -15.20
CA ARG A 338 3.27 4.61 -15.80
C ARG A 338 2.30 5.07 -14.73
N PHE A 339 2.03 6.36 -14.66
CA PHE A 339 0.99 6.93 -13.81
C PHE A 339 -0.12 7.51 -14.67
N ASP A 340 -1.20 6.75 -14.84
CA ASP A 340 -2.38 7.20 -15.59
C ASP A 340 -3.51 7.53 -14.60
N CYS A 341 -3.45 8.75 -14.08
CA CYS A 341 -4.35 9.22 -13.03
C CYS A 341 -5.55 9.97 -13.61
N SER A 342 -6.62 10.00 -12.81
CA SER A 342 -7.90 10.63 -13.14
C SER A 342 -7.72 12.13 -13.37
N LYS A 343 -8.21 12.64 -14.50
CA LYS A 343 -8.25 14.09 -14.75
C LYS A 343 -9.09 14.86 -13.73
N LYS A 344 -10.13 14.22 -13.17
CA LYS A 344 -11.03 14.82 -12.19
C LYS A 344 -10.45 14.80 -10.77
N PHE A 345 -9.68 13.74 -10.46
CA PHE A 345 -9.01 13.57 -9.18
C PHE A 345 -7.56 13.16 -9.44
N PRO A 346 -6.68 14.12 -9.81
CA PRO A 346 -5.27 13.84 -10.05
C PRO A 346 -4.63 13.12 -8.85
N CYS A 347 -3.65 12.25 -9.13
CA CYS A 347 -2.87 11.67 -8.05
C CYS A 347 -1.96 12.74 -7.44
N THR A 348 -1.87 12.82 -6.13
CA THR A 348 -1.07 13.84 -5.43
C THR A 348 -0.09 13.22 -4.43
N GLY A 349 0.99 13.92 -4.13
CA GLY A 349 1.96 13.44 -3.14
C GLY A 349 2.65 12.14 -3.54
N ILE A 350 2.77 11.85 -4.84
CA ILE A 350 3.62 10.74 -5.30
C ILE A 350 5.08 11.14 -5.04
N LYS A 351 5.85 10.27 -4.39
CA LYS A 351 7.29 10.47 -4.19
C LYS A 351 8.05 9.31 -4.83
N MET A 352 9.04 9.63 -5.65
CA MET A 352 9.99 8.65 -6.16
C MET A 352 11.38 9.00 -5.67
N GLU A 353 12.02 8.05 -4.99
CA GLU A 353 13.36 8.21 -4.42
C GLU A 353 14.21 7.00 -4.79
N ASP A 354 15.39 7.22 -5.39
CA ASP A 354 16.31 6.14 -5.77
C ASP A 354 15.65 5.04 -6.62
N VAL A 355 14.98 5.45 -7.70
CA VAL A 355 14.36 4.54 -8.68
C VAL A 355 15.27 4.38 -9.89
N LYS A 356 15.75 3.15 -10.14
CA LYS A 356 16.67 2.82 -11.25
C LYS A 356 16.20 1.59 -12.03
N LEU A 357 15.46 1.84 -13.10
CA LEU A 357 14.86 0.84 -13.98
C LEU A 357 15.42 0.96 -15.40
N THR A 358 15.82 -0.18 -15.96
CA THR A 358 16.42 -0.26 -17.29
C THR A 358 15.60 -1.16 -18.21
N TYR A 359 15.63 -0.86 -19.51
CA TYR A 359 15.11 -1.71 -20.58
C TYR A 359 16.22 -1.90 -21.61
N LYS A 360 16.57 -3.16 -21.92
CA LYS A 360 17.68 -3.50 -22.84
C LYS A 360 18.99 -2.77 -22.50
N ASN A 361 19.37 -2.76 -21.22
CA ASN A 361 20.55 -2.09 -20.68
C ASN A 361 20.62 -0.57 -20.88
N GLN A 362 19.50 0.05 -21.24
CA GLN A 362 19.34 1.50 -21.33
C GLN A 362 18.34 1.98 -20.26
N PRO A 363 18.33 3.26 -19.87
CA PRO A 363 17.21 3.83 -19.14
C PRO A 363 15.88 3.41 -19.76
N ALA A 364 14.94 2.91 -18.93
CA ALA A 364 13.58 2.72 -19.40
C ALA A 364 12.89 4.08 -19.65
N GLY A 365 11.63 4.05 -20.06
CA GLY A 365 10.76 5.22 -20.21
C GLY A 365 9.80 5.39 -19.03
N ALA A 366 9.28 6.61 -18.87
CA ALA A 366 8.21 6.95 -17.94
C ALA A 366 7.09 7.71 -18.65
N SER A 367 5.85 7.55 -18.19
CA SER A 367 4.67 8.27 -18.70
C SER A 367 3.73 8.65 -17.55
N CYS A 368 3.29 9.90 -17.53
CA CYS A 368 2.44 10.44 -16.46
C CYS A 368 1.29 11.25 -17.06
N ASN A 369 0.08 11.02 -16.56
CA ASN A 369 -1.12 11.82 -16.81
C ASN A 369 -1.72 12.19 -15.46
N ASN A 370 -1.91 13.49 -15.20
CA ASN A 370 -2.55 14.01 -13.98
C ASN A 370 -1.92 13.46 -12.68
N ALA A 371 -0.59 13.36 -12.66
CA ALA A 371 0.17 12.81 -11.54
C ALA A 371 1.16 13.86 -11.02
N ASP A 372 0.89 14.35 -9.81
CA ASP A 372 1.68 15.36 -9.14
C ASP A 372 2.56 14.72 -8.05
N GLY A 373 3.81 15.18 -7.97
CA GLY A 373 4.75 14.57 -7.04
C GLY A 373 6.14 15.20 -7.01
N THR A 374 7.04 14.56 -6.28
CA THR A 374 8.44 14.96 -6.15
C THR A 374 9.39 13.79 -6.37
N THR A 375 10.64 14.12 -6.68
CA THR A 375 11.71 13.16 -6.91
C THR A 375 12.96 13.54 -6.15
N SER A 376 13.69 12.55 -5.64
CA SER A 376 14.98 12.71 -4.96
C SER A 376 15.92 11.55 -5.30
N GLY A 377 17.23 11.77 -5.16
CA GLY A 377 18.24 10.74 -5.41
C GLY A 377 18.35 10.35 -6.90
N VAL A 378 18.71 9.09 -7.16
CA VAL A 378 18.88 8.57 -8.52
C VAL A 378 17.52 8.27 -9.14
N ILE A 379 17.22 8.89 -10.28
CA ILE A 379 15.93 8.70 -10.98
C ILE A 379 16.18 8.36 -12.44
N GLN A 380 15.97 7.09 -12.76
CA GLN A 380 16.09 6.50 -14.07
C GLN A 380 14.94 5.48 -14.22
N PRO A 381 13.94 5.67 -15.07
CA PRO A 381 13.76 6.72 -16.08
C PRO A 381 13.70 8.14 -15.50
N ASN A 382 13.96 9.15 -16.35
CA ASN A 382 13.67 10.54 -16.01
C ASN A 382 12.20 10.67 -15.55
N SER A 383 11.99 11.47 -14.52
CA SER A 383 10.66 11.68 -13.96
C SER A 383 9.71 12.28 -14.99
N CYS A 384 8.46 11.80 -14.97
CA CYS A 384 7.34 12.40 -15.68
C CYS A 384 6.36 13.14 -14.74
N LEU A 385 6.61 13.13 -13.43
CA LEU A 385 5.73 13.76 -12.45
C LEU A 385 5.68 15.26 -12.65
N HIS A 386 4.49 15.84 -12.57
CA HIS A 386 4.35 17.28 -12.49
C HIS A 386 4.80 17.74 -11.10
N GLN A 387 5.79 18.63 -11.06
CA GLN A 387 6.14 19.29 -9.81
C GLN A 387 4.95 20.15 -9.39
N ALA A 388 4.55 20.02 -8.13
CA ALA A 388 3.58 20.93 -7.54
C ALA A 388 4.11 22.35 -7.75
N ARG A 389 3.44 23.13 -8.60
CA ARG A 389 3.78 24.54 -8.76
C ARG A 389 3.57 25.17 -7.39
N CYS A 390 4.62 25.72 -6.80
CA CYS A 390 4.44 26.73 -5.77
C CYS A 390 3.67 27.87 -6.44
N ASP A 391 2.35 27.91 -6.26
CA ASP A 391 1.54 29.03 -6.73
C ASP A 391 1.80 30.21 -5.78
N GLU A 392 2.96 30.85 -5.96
CA GLU A 392 3.34 32.08 -5.27
C GLU A 392 2.28 33.17 -5.45
N SER A 393 1.49 33.12 -6.54
CA SER A 393 0.43 34.10 -6.81
C SER A 393 -0.73 34.03 -5.79
N VAL A 394 -0.99 32.87 -5.20
CA VAL A 394 -2.03 32.71 -4.15
C VAL A 394 -1.52 33.18 -2.79
N ARG A 395 -0.26 32.87 -2.45
CA ARG A 395 0.36 33.38 -1.20
C ARG A 395 0.48 34.91 -1.22
N VAL A 396 0.91 35.49 -2.34
CA VAL A 396 0.99 36.94 -2.50
C VAL A 396 -0.39 37.58 -2.37
N ARG A 397 -1.43 37.06 -3.05
CA ARG A 397 -2.80 37.62 -2.94
C ARG A 397 -3.37 37.53 -1.53
N THR A 398 -3.06 36.48 -0.78
CA THR A 398 -3.56 36.30 0.59
C THR A 398 -2.82 37.22 1.57
N ALA A 399 -1.50 37.37 1.40
CA ALA A 399 -0.69 38.32 2.17
C ALA A 399 -1.06 39.78 1.85
N SER A 400 -1.30 40.13 0.58
CA SER A 400 -1.78 41.46 0.19
C SER A 400 -3.13 41.81 0.80
N LYS A 401 -4.03 40.83 0.93
CA LYS A 401 -5.36 41.03 1.52
C LYS A 401 -5.29 41.19 3.04
N GLN A 402 -4.41 40.44 3.70
CA GLN A 402 -4.17 40.54 5.14
C GLN A 402 -3.47 41.86 5.53
N ILE A 403 -2.53 42.33 4.71
CA ILE A 403 -1.91 43.65 4.87
C ILE A 403 -2.93 44.78 4.62
N ALA A 404 -3.83 44.62 3.63
CA ALA A 404 -4.90 45.59 3.36
C ALA A 404 -5.89 45.69 4.52
N ASP A 405 -6.26 44.57 5.15
CA ASP A 405 -7.16 44.57 6.30
C ASP A 405 -6.49 45.16 7.56
N GLU A 406 -5.20 44.87 7.81
CA GLU A 406 -4.45 45.46 8.94
C GLU A 406 -4.16 46.96 8.75
N THR A 407 -3.93 47.43 7.52
CA THR A 407 -3.78 48.87 7.21
C THR A 407 -5.12 49.61 7.29
N ASN A 408 -6.24 48.97 7.00
CA ASN A 408 -7.58 49.55 7.14
C ASN A 408 -8.01 49.68 8.62
N GLN A 409 -7.49 48.81 9.50
CA GLN A 409 -7.75 48.87 10.94
C GLN A 409 -6.87 49.91 11.67
N ASN A 410 -5.68 50.19 11.14
CA ASN A 410 -4.78 51.24 11.65
C ASN A 410 -4.99 52.63 11.01
N SER A 411 -5.86 52.77 10.00
CA SER A 411 -6.14 54.07 9.34
C SER A 411 -7.40 54.78 9.85
N ILE A 412 -8.05 54.27 10.90
CA ILE A 412 -9.14 54.99 11.61
C ILE A 412 -8.62 56.08 12.57
N ASN A 413 -7.31 56.16 12.83
CA ASN A 413 -6.72 57.28 13.58
C ASN A 413 -5.41 57.72 12.93
N LEU A 414 -5.49 58.62 11.94
CA LEU A 414 -4.52 59.68 11.60
C LEU A 414 -4.70 60.08 10.12
N TYR A 415 -5.77 60.83 9.84
CA TYR A 415 -5.86 61.66 8.64
C TYR A 415 -5.63 63.12 9.03
N SER A 416 -4.43 63.63 8.79
CA SER A 416 -4.30 64.95 8.17
C SER A 416 -2.96 65.05 7.44
N ASN A 417 -3.07 65.33 6.13
CA ASN A 417 -2.03 65.75 5.19
C ASN A 417 -1.00 64.70 4.76
N PHE A 418 -1.21 64.12 3.57
CA PHE A 418 -0.29 64.13 2.40
C PHE A 418 -0.80 63.12 1.36
N ALA A 419 -1.77 63.54 0.56
CA ALA A 419 -2.18 62.82 -0.64
C ALA A 419 -1.58 63.52 -1.86
N SER A 420 -0.62 62.88 -2.52
CA SER A 420 -0.30 62.94 -3.96
C SER A 420 1.21 62.70 -4.22
N SER A 421 1.59 61.45 -4.50
CA SER A 421 2.73 61.09 -5.40
C SER A 421 3.08 59.59 -5.42
N SER A 422 2.59 58.78 -4.48
CA SER A 422 3.09 57.40 -4.30
C SER A 422 2.43 56.31 -5.16
N THR A 423 1.31 56.58 -5.84
CA THR A 423 0.59 55.55 -6.61
C THR A 423 1.13 55.26 -8.00
N LEU A 424 2.02 56.12 -8.56
CA LEU A 424 2.57 55.93 -9.91
C LEU A 424 3.92 55.18 -9.92
N ALA A 425 4.63 55.12 -8.79
CA ALA A 425 5.92 54.46 -8.70
C ALA A 425 5.81 52.92 -8.52
N MET A 426 4.80 52.44 -7.80
CA MET A 426 4.62 51.00 -7.52
C MET A 426 4.22 50.18 -8.74
N THR A 427 3.46 50.74 -9.67
CA THR A 427 2.98 50.01 -10.86
C THR A 427 4.11 49.71 -11.85
N ASN A 428 5.09 50.60 -11.99
CA ASN A 428 6.23 50.39 -12.90
C ASN A 428 7.24 49.34 -12.38
N SER A 429 7.36 49.16 -11.07
CA SER A 429 8.30 48.18 -10.47
C SER A 429 7.79 46.73 -10.56
N VAL A 430 6.48 46.53 -10.44
CA VAL A 430 5.85 45.20 -10.59
C VAL A 430 5.98 44.68 -12.03
N GLU A 431 5.92 45.58 -13.02
CA GLU A 431 6.06 45.20 -14.43
C GLU A 431 7.50 44.78 -14.79
N LYS A 432 8.51 45.34 -14.11
CA LYS A 432 9.92 44.91 -14.23
C LYS A 432 10.16 43.54 -13.60
N CYS A 433 9.56 43.24 -12.45
CA CYS A 433 9.72 41.93 -11.79
C CYS A 433 9.12 40.78 -12.61
N ASN A 434 8.01 41.01 -13.32
CA ASN A 434 7.40 40.01 -14.21
C ASN A 434 8.26 39.64 -15.44
N LYS A 435 9.31 40.40 -15.75
CA LYS A 435 10.22 40.13 -16.88
C LYS A 435 11.54 39.46 -16.48
N ALA A 436 11.86 39.32 -15.19
CA ALA A 436 13.12 38.76 -14.73
C ALA A 436 12.99 37.25 -14.41
N SER A 437 13.81 36.39 -15.02
CA SER A 437 13.64 34.93 -14.93
C SER A 437 14.27 34.26 -13.70
N LYS A 438 14.78 35.02 -12.71
CA LYS A 438 15.40 34.49 -11.47
C LYS A 438 15.16 35.44 -10.29
N ALA A 439 14.82 34.86 -9.13
CA ALA A 439 14.37 35.57 -7.93
C ALA A 439 15.34 36.63 -7.39
N LEU A 440 16.66 36.42 -7.50
CA LEU A 440 17.67 37.37 -7.00
C LEU A 440 17.59 38.74 -7.73
N ASN A 441 17.26 38.74 -9.03
CA ASN A 441 17.15 39.97 -9.82
C ASN A 441 15.88 40.78 -9.50
N CYS A 442 14.86 40.14 -8.94
CA CYS A 442 13.66 40.84 -8.45
C CYS A 442 13.95 41.63 -7.17
N VAL A 443 14.77 41.07 -6.28
CA VAL A 443 15.14 41.70 -5.00
C VAL A 443 16.02 42.94 -5.25
N THR A 444 16.99 42.85 -6.16
CA THR A 444 17.83 44.01 -6.55
C THR A 444 17.00 45.14 -7.17
N ALA A 445 16.04 44.82 -8.05
CA ALA A 445 15.18 45.81 -8.70
C ALA A 445 14.18 46.49 -7.75
N LEU A 446 13.80 45.83 -6.65
CA LEU A 446 12.95 46.42 -5.60
C LEU A 446 13.75 47.37 -4.70
N LEU A 447 15.01 47.03 -4.39
CA LEU A 447 15.89 47.88 -3.58
C LEU A 447 16.32 49.16 -4.31
N GLU A 448 16.55 49.10 -5.62
CA GLU A 448 16.85 50.28 -6.46
C GLU A 448 15.66 51.26 -6.59
N GLY A 449 14.43 50.80 -6.33
CA GLY A 449 13.21 51.60 -6.48
C GLY A 449 12.83 52.44 -5.25
N GLU A 450 13.31 52.11 -4.06
CA GLU A 450 12.96 52.82 -2.81
C GLU A 450 14.05 53.75 -2.28
N TYR A 451 15.32 53.60 -2.71
CA TYR A 451 16.41 54.48 -2.30
C TYR A 451 17.21 54.97 -3.51
N GLY A 452 16.86 56.15 -4.01
CA GLY A 452 17.72 56.89 -4.93
C GLY A 452 19.00 57.34 -4.23
N ALA A 453 20.12 56.80 -4.70
CA ALA A 453 21.50 57.27 -4.55
C ALA A 453 22.09 57.35 -3.12
N ILE A 454 22.78 56.29 -2.69
CA ILE A 454 23.91 56.38 -1.74
C ILE A 454 25.02 55.39 -2.18
N TYR A 455 26.07 55.94 -2.82
CA TYR A 455 27.41 55.42 -3.14
C TYR A 455 27.52 54.12 -3.98
N ALA A 456 28.02 54.18 -5.21
CA ALA A 456 29.43 54.29 -5.66
C ALA A 456 30.14 52.92 -5.74
N ASP A 457 30.75 52.68 -6.90
CA ASP A 457 31.53 51.50 -7.33
C ASP A 457 32.26 50.77 -6.21
N LEU A 458 32.08 49.44 -6.10
CA LEU A 458 33.10 48.56 -5.50
C LEU A 458 33.10 47.17 -6.18
N GLU A 459 34.22 46.90 -6.86
CA GLU A 459 34.75 45.56 -7.17
C GLU A 459 35.15 44.83 -5.87
N GLU A 460 34.95 43.49 -5.86
CA GLU A 460 35.65 42.36 -5.19
C GLU A 460 36.54 42.51 -3.91
N PRO A 461 36.83 41.41 -3.16
CA PRO A 461 36.32 41.11 -1.82
C PRO A 461 37.35 41.31 -0.67
N GLU A 462 36.94 40.91 0.55
CA GLU A 462 37.68 40.77 1.82
C GLU A 462 37.44 41.85 2.89
N ALA A 463 36.73 41.49 3.96
CA ALA A 463 37.19 41.61 5.36
C ALA A 463 36.04 41.45 6.38
N ASP A 464 36.35 40.67 7.41
CA ASP A 464 35.61 40.38 8.64
C ASP A 464 35.29 41.65 9.45
N TYR A 465 34.03 41.87 9.86
CA TYR A 465 33.69 42.89 10.85
C TYR A 465 32.65 42.43 11.87
N ARG A 466 33.09 42.45 13.14
CA ARG A 466 32.29 42.37 14.36
C ARG A 466 31.33 43.56 14.47
N ILE A 467 30.11 43.30 14.93
CA ILE A 467 29.15 44.35 15.32
C ILE A 467 29.17 44.53 16.84
N SER A 468 29.48 45.75 17.28
CA SER A 468 29.22 46.23 18.66
C SER A 468 27.86 46.94 18.67
N PRO A 469 27.07 46.89 19.75
CA PRO A 469 25.71 47.42 19.75
C PRO A 469 25.72 48.93 19.95
N LEU A 470 25.09 49.67 19.03
CA LEU A 470 24.70 51.05 19.24
C LEU A 470 23.18 51.15 19.14
N HIS A 471 22.62 51.63 20.23
CA HIS A 471 21.23 51.88 20.51
C HIS A 471 20.63 52.99 19.64
N ASP A 472 19.31 52.87 19.45
CA ASP A 472 18.33 53.93 19.18
C ASP A 472 18.27 54.55 17.78
N ALA A 473 17.46 53.92 16.92
CA ALA A 473 16.23 54.50 16.33
C ALA A 473 15.70 53.54 15.26
N ALA A 474 14.84 52.60 15.67
CA ALA A 474 14.15 51.73 14.72
C ALA A 474 13.16 52.57 13.90
N ALA A 475 13.52 52.88 12.65
CA ALA A 475 12.57 53.41 11.68
C ALA A 475 11.45 52.38 11.48
N PRO A 476 10.17 52.79 11.42
CA PRO A 476 9.02 51.88 11.37
C PRO A 476 8.99 50.92 10.17
N GLY A 477 9.86 51.13 9.16
CA GLY A 477 10.05 50.21 8.04
C GLY A 477 10.83 48.94 8.36
N PHE A 478 11.78 48.96 9.31
CA PHE A 478 12.65 47.82 9.59
C PHE A 478 11.90 46.66 10.29
N LEU A 479 10.88 47.00 11.09
CA LEU A 479 9.99 46.01 11.71
C LEU A 479 9.06 45.33 10.70
N LEU A 480 8.71 46.01 9.59
CA LEU A 480 7.85 45.46 8.55
C LEU A 480 8.58 44.43 7.68
N VAL A 481 9.86 44.67 7.40
CA VAL A 481 10.71 43.75 6.64
C VAL A 481 10.97 42.47 7.43
N LEU A 482 11.27 42.58 8.73
CA LEU A 482 11.44 41.41 9.61
C LEU A 482 10.16 40.58 9.74
N LYS A 483 8.98 41.22 9.83
CA LYS A 483 7.67 40.52 9.79
C LYS A 483 7.39 39.85 8.45
N TRP A 484 7.86 40.43 7.34
CA TRP A 484 7.75 39.84 6.01
C TRP A 484 8.56 38.54 5.88
N PHE A 485 9.76 38.48 6.48
CA PHE A 485 10.59 37.28 6.51
C PHE A 485 10.03 36.18 7.42
N GLU A 486 9.48 36.53 8.59
CA GLU A 486 8.78 35.57 9.48
C GLU A 486 7.52 34.96 8.83
N LEU A 487 6.75 35.74 8.07
CA LEU A 487 5.53 35.26 7.39
C LEU A 487 5.81 34.35 6.18
N LEU A 488 7.02 34.37 5.64
CA LEU A 488 7.46 33.53 4.52
C LEU A 488 8.23 32.28 4.94
N ASP A 489 8.50 32.10 6.24
CA ASP A 489 9.26 30.97 6.82
C ASP A 489 10.64 30.77 6.15
N LEU A 490 11.26 31.88 5.72
CA LEU A 490 12.62 31.92 5.20
C LEU A 490 13.57 32.18 6.37
N ARG A 491 14.38 31.19 6.75
CA ARG A 491 15.47 31.39 7.72
C ARG A 491 16.66 32.07 7.03
N ILE A 492 17.21 33.09 7.69
CA ILE A 492 18.49 33.72 7.34
C ILE A 492 19.63 32.75 7.64
#